data_AF-A0A7C1T8U7-F1
#
_entry.id   AF-A0A7C1T8U7-F1
#
_cell.length_a   1.000
_cell.length_b   1.000
_cell.length_c   1.000
_cell.angle_alpha   90.00
_cell.angle_beta   90.00
_cell.angle_gamma   90.00
#
_symmetry.space_group_name_H-M   'P 1'
#
loop_
_entity.id
_entity.type
_entity.pdbx_description
1 polymer ?
#
loop_
_entity_poly.entity_id
_entity_poly.type
_entity_poly.pdbx_seq_one_letter_code
_entity_poly.pdbx_strand_id
1 'polypeptide(L)'
;KVVVMVSLGLLIVATFGIISTGVDFTLFGLVSLPITGTDGLFATPAEKAYVLYGLLIGMSFGPVQASSRSYLARSVELHEAGRYFGIYSLSGRATSFLATLSFSVVTAWSGSPRAGMATLLVFLIGGLVLLLRTNYPATDDGKTL
;
A
#
# COMPACT_ATOMS: atom_id res chain seq x y z
N LYS A 1 -10.31 1.60 -12.29
CA LYS A 1 -8.86 1.86 -12.24
C LYS A 1 -8.51 3.21 -11.64
N VAL A 2 -9.18 4.31 -11.97
CA VAL A 2 -8.85 5.63 -11.35
C VAL A 2 -8.84 5.54 -9.83
N VAL A 3 -9.87 4.96 -9.21
CA VAL A 3 -9.92 4.73 -7.75
C VAL A 3 -8.72 3.92 -7.26
N VAL A 4 -8.41 2.78 -7.91
CA VAL A 4 -7.24 1.95 -7.54
C VAL A 4 -5.94 2.73 -7.63
N MET A 5 -5.73 3.49 -8.71
CA MET A 5 -4.51 4.26 -8.94
C MET A 5 -4.36 5.38 -7.90
N VAL A 6 -5.43 6.13 -7.61
CA VAL A 6 -5.43 7.20 -6.60
C VAL A 6 -5.13 6.61 -5.23
N SER A 7 -5.82 5.54 -4.83
CA SER A 7 -5.60 4.93 -3.52
C SER A 7 -4.22 4.29 -3.39
N LEU A 8 -3.69 3.69 -4.46
CA LEU A 8 -2.33 3.13 -4.48
C LEU A 8 -1.26 4.25 -4.43
N GLY A 9 -1.49 5.36 -5.14
CA GLY A 9 -0.65 6.55 -5.04
C GLY A 9 -0.65 7.14 -3.62
N LEU A 10 -1.82 7.22 -2.97
CA LEU A 10 -1.94 7.68 -1.59
C LEU A 10 -1.22 6.75 -0.61
N LEU A 11 -1.29 5.42 -0.81
CA LEU A 11 -0.53 4.44 -0.02
C LEU A 11 0.98 4.65 -0.15
N ILE A 12 1.48 4.89 -1.36
CA ILE A 12 2.91 5.15 -1.62
C ILE A 12 3.34 6.43 -0.92
N VAL A 13 2.58 7.53 -1.08
CA VAL A 13 2.89 8.82 -0.45
C VAL A 13 2.89 8.71 1.07
N ALA A 14 1.87 8.05 1.66
CA ALA A 14 1.78 7.89 3.11
C ALA A 14 2.92 6.99 3.65
N THR A 15 3.25 5.91 2.94
CA THR A 15 4.34 5.00 3.34
C THR A 15 5.71 5.69 3.22
N PHE A 16 5.91 6.51 2.19
CA PHE A 16 7.09 7.35 2.05
C PHE A 16 7.20 8.37 3.19
N GLY A 17 6.10 9.02 3.56
CA GLY A 17 6.03 9.93 4.72
C GLY A 17 6.41 9.25 6.03
N ILE A 18 5.98 8.00 6.24
CA ILE A 18 6.37 7.19 7.40
C ILE A 18 7.88 6.89 7.41
N ILE A 19 8.44 6.43 6.29
CA ILE A 19 9.88 6.12 6.19
C ILE A 19 10.74 7.37 6.42
N SER A 20 10.23 8.51 5.97
CA SER A 20 10.84 9.83 6.06
C SER A 20 10.78 10.44 7.48
N THR A 21 9.95 9.88 8.36
CA THR A 21 9.75 10.35 9.74
C THR A 21 10.71 9.65 10.69
N GLY A 22 11.55 10.43 11.37
CA GLY A 22 12.39 10.03 12.49
C GLY A 22 11.78 10.40 13.85
N VAL A 23 12.55 10.22 14.93
CA VAL A 23 12.09 10.53 16.30
C VAL A 23 12.02 12.04 16.57
N ASP A 24 12.80 12.82 15.84
CA ASP A 24 13.04 14.26 16.02
C ASP A 24 12.83 15.05 14.72
N PHE A 25 12.42 14.38 13.64
CA PHE A 25 12.25 15.02 12.34
C PHE A 25 11.20 14.33 11.45
N THR A 26 10.68 15.06 10.47
CA THR A 26 9.91 14.50 9.34
C THR A 26 10.46 15.03 8.02
N LEU A 27 10.02 14.45 6.90
CA LEU A 27 10.45 14.87 5.55
C LEU A 27 11.99 14.81 5.38
N PHE A 28 12.62 13.72 5.85
CA PHE A 28 14.08 13.49 5.76
C PHE A 28 14.92 14.59 6.43
N GLY A 29 14.38 15.25 7.45
CA GLY A 29 15.08 16.29 8.20
C GLY A 29 14.67 17.72 7.84
N LEU A 30 13.79 17.92 6.86
CA LEU A 30 13.29 19.25 6.48
C LEU A 30 12.45 19.92 7.58
N VAL A 31 11.77 19.12 8.40
CA VAL A 31 10.99 19.61 9.53
C VAL A 31 11.54 18.98 10.80
N SER A 32 12.26 19.77 11.59
CA SER A 32 12.68 19.37 12.93
C SER A 32 11.48 19.50 13.88
N LEU A 33 11.17 18.41 14.58
CA LEU A 33 10.06 18.34 15.52
C LEU A 33 10.65 18.21 16.93
N PRO A 34 10.68 19.30 17.71
CA PRO A 34 11.25 19.26 19.05
C PRO A 34 10.49 18.26 19.93
N ILE A 35 11.24 17.52 20.75
CA ILE A 35 10.71 16.59 21.74
C ILE A 35 10.19 17.43 22.92
N THR A 36 8.99 17.98 22.78
CA THR A 36 8.35 18.77 23.84
C THR A 36 7.42 17.87 24.64
N GLY A 37 7.94 17.29 25.72
CA GLY A 37 7.18 16.54 26.72
C GLY A 37 7.07 15.03 26.42
N THR A 38 7.53 14.21 27.37
CA THR A 38 7.44 12.75 27.36
C THR A 38 6.18 12.23 28.07
N ASP A 39 5.29 13.12 28.51
CA ASP A 39 4.11 12.77 29.31
C ASP A 39 2.91 12.42 28.41
N GLY A 40 2.80 11.13 28.04
CA GLY A 40 1.60 10.55 27.40
C GLY A 40 1.88 9.82 26.07
N LEU A 41 0.93 8.98 25.64
CA LEU A 41 0.96 8.33 24.32
C LEU A 41 0.73 9.38 23.22
N PHE A 42 1.58 9.40 22.18
CA PHE A 42 1.52 10.37 21.07
C PHE A 42 1.76 11.83 21.49
N ALA A 43 2.52 12.05 22.56
CA ALA A 43 2.84 13.39 23.05
C ALA A 43 3.68 14.18 22.05
N THR A 44 4.57 13.50 21.32
CA THR A 44 5.48 14.16 20.38
C THR A 44 4.81 14.46 19.04
N PRO A 45 5.20 15.56 18.36
CA PRO A 45 4.70 15.86 17.03
C PRO A 45 5.04 14.76 16.00
N ALA A 46 6.16 14.06 16.15
CA ALA A 46 6.57 12.96 15.28
C ALA A 46 5.62 11.75 15.39
N GLU A 47 5.21 11.39 16.60
CA GLU A 47 4.22 10.33 16.82
C GLU A 47 2.85 10.68 16.21
N LYS A 48 2.40 11.93 16.33
CA LYS A 48 1.16 12.40 15.72
C LYS A 48 1.21 12.32 14.19
N ALA A 49 2.33 12.70 13.59
CA ALA A 49 2.56 12.56 12.15
C ALA A 49 2.51 11.08 11.73
N TYR A 50 3.13 10.20 12.52
CA TYR A 50 3.09 8.76 12.27
C TYR A 50 1.67 8.19 12.29
N VAL A 51 0.86 8.58 13.29
CA VAL A 51 -0.57 8.21 13.37
C VAL A 51 -1.36 8.74 12.17
N LEU A 52 -1.13 9.99 11.77
CA LEU A 52 -1.79 10.59 10.61
C LEU A 52 -1.50 9.77 9.34
N TYR A 53 -0.24 9.43 9.08
CA TYR A 53 0.10 8.59 7.93
C TYR A 53 -0.50 7.17 8.05
N GLY A 54 -0.51 6.58 9.24
CA GLY A 54 -1.17 5.29 9.47
C GLY A 54 -2.67 5.33 9.17
N LEU A 55 -3.35 6.42 9.53
CA LEU A 55 -4.76 6.65 9.23
C LEU A 55 -5.00 6.80 7.71
N LEU A 56 -4.13 7.53 7.00
CA LEU A 56 -4.18 7.64 5.54
C LEU A 56 -4.01 6.29 4.86
N ILE A 57 -3.09 5.46 5.35
CA ILE A 57 -2.92 4.09 4.87
C ILE A 57 -4.20 3.28 5.08
N GLY A 58 -4.74 3.28 6.30
CA GLY A 58 -5.97 2.55 6.64
C GLY A 58 -7.17 2.94 5.77
N MET A 59 -7.39 4.24 5.55
CA MET A 59 -8.45 4.73 4.67
C MET A 59 -8.27 4.32 3.21
N SER A 60 -7.02 4.25 2.73
CA SER A 60 -6.71 3.92 1.34
C SER A 60 -6.82 2.42 1.05
N PHE A 61 -6.61 1.57 2.06
CA PHE A 61 -6.64 0.12 1.91
C PHE A 61 -8.01 -0.41 1.47
N GLY A 62 -9.10 0.13 2.02
CA GLY A 62 -10.47 -0.29 1.69
C GLY A 62 -10.80 -0.13 0.19
N PRO A 63 -10.67 1.08 -0.38
CA PRO A 63 -10.89 1.32 -1.79
C PRO A 63 -10.03 0.47 -2.73
N VAL A 64 -8.73 0.26 -2.42
CA VAL A 64 -7.85 -0.62 -3.22
C VAL A 64 -8.38 -2.05 -3.23
N GLN A 65 -8.70 -2.60 -2.06
CA GLN A 65 -9.14 -3.99 -1.92
C GLN A 65 -10.50 -4.25 -2.57
N ALA A 66 -11.46 -3.34 -2.38
CA ALA A 66 -12.78 -3.44 -3.00
C ALA A 66 -12.71 -3.28 -4.52
N SER A 67 -11.95 -2.30 -5.01
CA SER A 67 -11.83 -2.01 -6.44
C SER A 67 -11.09 -3.12 -7.19
N SER A 68 -10.08 -3.75 -6.57
CA SER A 68 -9.36 -4.90 -7.14
C SER A 68 -10.28 -6.09 -7.38
N ARG A 69 -11.09 -6.45 -6.38
CA ARG A 69 -12.10 -7.52 -6.51
C ARG A 69 -13.17 -7.21 -7.55
N SER A 70 -13.69 -5.98 -7.56
CA SER A 70 -14.66 -5.53 -8.57
C SER A 70 -14.07 -5.52 -10.00
N TYR A 71 -12.78 -5.20 -10.13
CA TYR A 71 -12.08 -5.25 -11.41
C TYR A 71 -11.96 -6.68 -11.92
N LEU A 72 -11.52 -7.61 -11.05
CA LEU A 72 -11.43 -9.02 -11.42
C LEU A 72 -12.79 -9.59 -11.80
N ALA A 73 -13.83 -9.34 -10.99
CA ALA A 73 -15.19 -9.84 -11.25
C ALA A 73 -15.75 -9.43 -12.62
N ARG A 74 -15.41 -8.22 -13.10
CA ARG A 74 -15.83 -7.72 -14.42
C ARG A 74 -14.94 -8.18 -15.58
N SER A 75 -13.77 -8.74 -15.28
CA SER A 75 -12.79 -9.15 -16.30
C SER A 75 -12.80 -10.66 -16.57
N VAL A 76 -13.65 -11.43 -15.88
CA VAL A 76 -13.68 -12.89 -15.93
C VAL A 76 -15.07 -13.38 -16.34
N GLU A 77 -15.12 -14.41 -17.18
CA GLU A 77 -16.38 -15.06 -17.54
C GLU A 77 -16.89 -15.96 -16.40
N LEU A 78 -18.21 -16.15 -16.33
CA LEU A 78 -18.86 -16.84 -15.22
C LEU A 78 -18.34 -18.27 -15.01
N HIS A 79 -18.06 -18.99 -16.10
CA HIS A 79 -17.62 -20.38 -16.07
C HIS A 79 -16.15 -20.55 -15.66
N GLU A 80 -15.32 -19.50 -15.78
CA GLU A 80 -13.91 -19.51 -15.36
C GLU A 80 -13.66 -18.73 -14.05
N ALA A 81 -14.70 -18.09 -13.48
CA ALA A 81 -14.58 -17.22 -12.32
C ALA A 81 -13.86 -17.91 -11.15
N GLY A 82 -14.20 -19.17 -10.84
CA GLY A 82 -13.56 -19.93 -9.76
C GLY A 82 -12.04 -20.07 -9.94
N ARG A 83 -11.57 -20.29 -11.17
CA ARG A 83 -10.14 -20.40 -11.49
C ARG A 83 -9.42 -19.08 -11.24
N TYR A 84 -9.95 -17.97 -11.77
CA TYR A 84 -9.32 -16.66 -11.65
C TYR A 84 -9.36 -16.11 -10.22
N PHE A 85 -10.47 -16.28 -9.49
CA PHE A 85 -10.55 -15.91 -8.07
C PHE A 85 -9.62 -16.78 -7.21
N GLY A 86 -9.43 -18.06 -7.58
CA GLY A 86 -8.42 -18.94 -6.98
C GLY A 86 -7.01 -18.38 -7.12
N ILE A 87 -6.57 -18.09 -8.35
CA ILE A 87 -5.26 -17.48 -8.62
C ILE A 87 -5.12 -16.13 -7.92
N TYR A 88 -6.13 -15.26 -7.99
CA TYR A 88 -6.14 -13.98 -7.28
C TYR A 88 -5.91 -14.13 -5.77
N SER A 89 -6.61 -15.08 -5.14
CA SER A 89 -6.47 -15.34 -3.69
C SER A 89 -5.08 -15.90 -3.33
N LEU A 90 -4.53 -16.77 -4.18
CA LEU A 90 -3.21 -17.35 -4.01
C LEU A 90 -2.13 -16.29 -4.17
N SER A 91 -2.19 -15.48 -5.23
CA SER A 91 -1.26 -14.38 -5.47
C SER A 91 -1.30 -13.36 -4.34
N GLY A 92 -2.49 -13.00 -3.85
CA GLY A 92 -2.64 -12.12 -2.70
C GLY A 92 -1.95 -12.67 -1.44
N ARG A 93 -2.18 -13.95 -1.11
CA ARG A 93 -1.51 -14.61 0.02
C ARG A 93 0.01 -14.68 -0.15
N ALA A 94 0.48 -15.11 -1.32
CA ALA A 94 1.91 -15.20 -1.61
C ALA A 94 2.59 -13.84 -1.47
N THR A 95 1.97 -12.77 -1.99
CA THR A 95 2.49 -11.40 -1.87
C THR A 95 2.56 -10.94 -0.41
N SER A 96 1.53 -11.24 0.41
CA SER A 96 1.55 -10.91 1.85
C SER A 96 2.69 -11.59 2.59
N PHE A 97 2.95 -12.88 2.29
CA PHE A 97 4.10 -13.59 2.87
C PHE A 97 5.43 -12.98 2.42
N LEU A 98 5.58 -12.69 1.13
CA LEU A 98 6.81 -12.10 0.58
C LEU A 98 7.06 -10.69 1.15
N ALA A 99 6.05 -9.85 1.25
CA ALA A 99 6.17 -8.51 1.81
C ALA A 99 6.56 -8.57 3.30
N THR A 100 5.91 -9.43 4.09
CA THR A 100 6.22 -9.60 5.52
C THR A 100 7.62 -10.17 5.73
N LEU A 101 8.01 -11.16 4.94
CA LEU A 101 9.35 -11.75 5.01
C LEU A 101 10.42 -10.73 4.62
N SER A 102 10.21 -9.99 3.54
CA SER A 102 11.14 -8.94 3.09
C SER A 102 11.31 -7.86 4.15
N PHE A 103 10.19 -7.38 4.72
CA PHE A 103 10.20 -6.43 5.83
C PHE A 103 11.00 -6.96 7.03
N SER A 104 10.73 -8.20 7.44
CA SER A 104 11.37 -8.83 8.60
C SER A 104 12.88 -9.00 8.39
N VAL A 105 13.29 -9.55 7.24
CA VAL A 105 14.70 -9.78 6.91
C VAL A 105 15.47 -8.46 6.85
N VAL A 106 14.94 -7.45 6.16
CA VAL A 106 15.62 -6.14 6.06
C VAL A 106 15.67 -5.44 7.40
N THR A 107 14.61 -5.53 8.23
CA THR A 107 14.62 -4.96 9.58
C THR A 107 15.67 -5.65 10.46
N ALA A 108 15.71 -6.98 10.44
CA ALA A 108 16.66 -7.76 11.23
C ALA A 108 18.12 -7.50 10.82
N TRP A 109 18.37 -7.36 9.52
CA TRP A 109 19.72 -7.12 9.00
C TRP A 109 20.19 -5.67 9.20
N SER A 110 19.33 -4.68 8.95
CA SER A 110 19.68 -3.26 9.05
C SER A 110 19.56 -2.69 10.47
N GLY A 111 18.89 -3.39 11.38
CA GLY A 111 18.52 -2.88 12.70
C GLY A 111 17.51 -1.72 12.67
N SER A 112 16.93 -1.41 11.50
CA SER A 112 16.08 -0.24 11.30
C SER A 112 14.71 -0.62 10.74
N PRO A 113 13.62 -0.46 11.53
CA PRO A 113 12.25 -0.66 11.03
C PRO A 113 11.91 0.23 9.83
N ARG A 114 12.54 1.40 9.71
CA ARG A 114 12.37 2.31 8.56
C ARG A 114 12.90 1.68 7.26
N ALA A 115 14.07 1.05 7.32
CA ALA A 115 14.62 0.32 6.19
C ALA A 115 13.75 -0.91 5.85
N GLY A 116 13.20 -1.58 6.86
CA GLY A 116 12.18 -2.61 6.67
C GLY A 116 10.96 -2.10 5.90
N MET A 117 10.36 -0.98 6.35
CA MET A 117 9.19 -0.37 5.69
C MET A 117 9.47 0.04 4.25
N ALA A 118 10.71 0.40 3.89
CA ALA A 118 11.09 0.71 2.52
C ALA A 118 10.87 -0.48 1.57
N THR A 119 10.92 -1.73 2.05
CA THR A 119 10.57 -2.90 1.23
C THR A 119 9.10 -2.86 0.79
N LEU A 120 8.18 -2.36 1.64
CA LEU A 120 6.76 -2.24 1.31
C LEU A 120 6.54 -1.26 0.16
N LEU A 121 7.33 -0.18 0.09
CA LEU A 121 7.31 0.74 -1.06
C LEU A 121 7.65 0.03 -2.37
N VAL A 122 8.62 -0.88 -2.36
CA VAL A 122 8.99 -1.66 -3.56
C VAL A 122 7.79 -2.47 -4.06
N PHE A 123 7.06 -3.14 -3.17
CA PHE A 123 5.84 -3.89 -3.53
C PHE A 123 4.72 -2.97 -4.03
N LEU A 124 4.48 -1.84 -3.36
CA LEU A 124 3.44 -0.88 -3.76
C LEU A 124 3.73 -0.25 -5.13
N ILE A 125 4.97 0.17 -5.36
CA ILE A 125 5.41 0.74 -6.64
C ILE A 125 5.39 -0.33 -7.74
N GLY A 126 5.88 -1.54 -7.46
CA GLY A 126 5.82 -2.66 -8.40
C GLY A 126 4.37 -2.98 -8.81
N GLY A 127 3.45 -3.02 -7.85
CA GLY A 127 2.02 -3.17 -8.11
C GLY A 127 1.43 -2.03 -8.94
N LEU A 128 1.84 -0.77 -8.68
CA LEU A 128 1.38 0.40 -9.43
C LEU A 128 1.88 0.34 -10.88
N VAL A 129 3.15 0.04 -11.10
CA VAL A 129 3.75 -0.10 -12.44
C VAL A 129 3.04 -1.21 -13.23
N LEU A 130 2.77 -2.34 -12.58
CA LEU A 130 2.06 -3.45 -13.21
C LEU A 130 0.63 -3.03 -13.59
N LEU A 131 -0.08 -2.34 -12.71
CA LEU A 131 -1.42 -1.82 -12.98
C LEU A 131 -1.43 -0.82 -14.15
N LEU A 132 -0.47 0.10 -14.20
CA LEU A 132 -0.33 1.09 -15.28
C LEU A 132 -0.08 0.44 -16.64
N ARG A 133 0.65 -0.69 -16.67
CA ARG A 133 0.88 -1.46 -17.91
C ARG A 133 -0.34 -2.24 -18.38
N THR A 134 -1.31 -2.51 -17.51
CA THR A 134 -2.53 -3.20 -17.93
C THR A 134 -3.47 -2.22 -18.63
N ASN A 135 -3.75 -2.47 -19.91
CA ASN A 135 -4.85 -1.83 -20.61
C ASN A 135 -6.18 -2.22 -19.95
N TYR A 136 -7.21 -1.37 -20.05
CA TYR A 136 -8.55 -1.67 -19.53
C TYR A 136 -9.25 -2.62 -20.50
N PRO A 137 -9.74 -3.79 -20.05
CA PRO A 137 -10.84 -4.48 -20.72
C PRO A 137 -12.00 -4.66 -19.70
N ALA A 138 -13.28 -4.68 -20.04
CA ALA A 138 -13.98 -4.60 -21.30
C ALA A 138 -15.10 -3.54 -21.17
N THR A 139 -15.12 -2.55 -22.07
CA THR A 139 -16.41 -2.05 -22.53
C THR A 139 -16.95 -3.19 -23.39
N ASP A 140 -18.04 -3.80 -22.96
CA ASP A 140 -18.85 -4.64 -23.82
C ASP A 140 -19.43 -3.70 -24.89
N ASP A 141 -18.68 -3.48 -25.97
CA ASP A 141 -19.21 -2.87 -27.18
C ASP A 141 -20.19 -3.90 -27.75
N GLY A 142 -21.46 -3.66 -27.40
CA GLY A 142 -22.62 -4.51 -27.64
C GLY A 142 -22.54 -5.37 -28.89
N LYS A 143 -22.12 -6.62 -28.72
CA LYS A 143 -22.59 -7.71 -29.57
C LYS A 143 -23.90 -8.22 -29.00
N THR A 144 -24.92 -7.39 -29.18
CA THR A 144 -26.29 -7.88 -29.33
C THR A 144 -26.38 -8.73 -30.59
N LEU A 145 -26.97 -9.92 -30.42
CA LEU A 145 -27.48 -10.89 -31.40
C LEU A 145 -26.44 -11.85 -32.02
#